data_AF-A0A376FAL8-F1
#
_entry.id   AF-A0A376FAL8-F1
#
_cell.length_a   1.000
_cell.length_b   1.000
_cell.length_c   1.000
_cell.angle_alpha   90.00
_cell.angle_beta   90.00
_cell.angle_gamma   90.00
#
_symmetry.space_group_name_H-M   'P 1'
#
loop_
_entity.id
_entity.type
_entity.pdbx_description
1 polymer ?
#
loop_
_entity_poly.entity_id
_entity_poly.type
_entity_poly.pdbx_seq_one_letter_code
_entity_poly.pdbx_strand_id
1 'polypeptide(L)'
;MKRILMMALAFTMLLAGCSTEVAEYRQQQPRLDIFHYFQGKTEAWGMVQDRSGKQIRRFHVEIAGDVIGDTLTLNEHFVYDDGEKQQRVWHIRRVGNDRYEGTAGDIEGVATGQAAGNAFNWHYSMNVKANGSTWLLNFDDWMYLQDETHLFNKTEMKKFGVTVATVTLFFTRNTSA
;
A
#
# COMPACT_ATOMS: atom_id res chain seq x y z
N MET A 1 -31.50 -33.89 -0.89
CA MET A 1 -31.34 -32.76 -1.86
C MET A 1 -31.73 -31.41 -1.27
N LYS A 2 -32.99 -31.16 -0.83
CA LYS A 2 -33.40 -29.85 -0.24
C LYS A 2 -32.55 -29.39 0.96
N ARG A 3 -32.14 -30.31 1.86
CA ARG A 3 -31.30 -29.99 3.03
C ARG A 3 -29.86 -29.59 2.65
N ILE A 4 -29.28 -30.22 1.62
CA ILE A 4 -27.94 -29.88 1.11
C ILE A 4 -27.99 -28.51 0.40
N LEU A 5 -29.07 -28.24 -0.35
CA LEU A 5 -29.28 -26.95 -1.00
C LEU A 5 -29.48 -25.80 0.00
N MET A 6 -30.20 -26.03 1.11
CA MET A 6 -30.34 -25.05 2.19
C MET A 6 -29.03 -24.80 2.94
N MET A 7 -28.20 -25.84 3.14
CA MET A 7 -26.90 -25.71 3.80
C MET A 7 -25.87 -25.01 2.91
N ALA A 8 -25.89 -25.25 1.59
CA ALA A 8 -25.09 -24.53 0.62
C ALA A 8 -25.50 -23.05 0.52
N LEU A 9 -26.81 -22.75 0.56
CA LEU A 9 -27.32 -21.37 0.51
C LEU A 9 -26.97 -20.58 1.79
N ALA A 10 -27.00 -21.23 2.96
CA ALA A 10 -26.53 -20.65 4.22
C ALA A 10 -25.01 -20.40 4.21
N PHE A 11 -24.23 -21.29 3.59
CA PHE A 11 -22.78 -21.12 3.41
C PHE A 11 -22.44 -19.95 2.46
N THR A 12 -23.26 -19.73 1.41
CA THR A 12 -23.07 -18.57 0.51
C THR A 12 -23.45 -17.23 1.14
N MET A 13 -24.41 -17.18 2.08
CA MET A 13 -24.74 -15.93 2.80
C MET A 13 -23.68 -15.54 3.84
N LEU A 14 -22.91 -16.50 4.36
CA LEU A 14 -21.79 -16.24 5.28
C LEU A 14 -20.54 -15.69 4.58
N LEU A 15 -20.52 -15.67 3.24
CA LEU A 15 -19.41 -15.16 2.44
C LEU A 15 -19.61 -13.72 1.96
N ALA A 16 -20.71 -13.06 2.36
CA ALA A 16 -20.86 -11.61 2.19
C ALA A 16 -19.97 -10.87 3.21
N GLY A 17 -18.65 -10.92 3.01
CA GLY A 17 -17.72 -10.08 3.74
C GLY A 17 -17.92 -8.62 3.31
N CYS A 18 -18.11 -7.72 4.26
CA CYS A 18 -17.97 -6.29 3.99
C CYS A 18 -16.50 -6.01 3.63
N SER A 19 -16.26 -5.59 2.39
CA SER A 19 -15.02 -4.92 2.04
C SER A 19 -15.15 -3.46 2.45
N THR A 20 -14.12 -2.90 3.08
CA THR A 20 -14.07 -1.46 3.36
C THR A 20 -13.81 -0.71 2.05
N GLU A 21 -14.61 0.32 1.78
CA GLU A 21 -14.38 1.26 0.69
C GLU A 21 -13.67 2.51 1.20
N VAL A 22 -12.69 3.02 0.44
CA VAL A 22 -11.96 4.25 0.83
C VAL A 22 -12.92 5.44 1.04
N ALA A 23 -14.02 5.46 0.30
CA ALA A 23 -15.11 6.41 0.41
C ALA A 23 -15.70 6.58 1.82
N GLU A 24 -15.60 5.56 2.68
CA GLU A 24 -16.08 5.61 4.06
C GLU A 24 -15.29 6.61 4.92
N TYR A 25 -14.05 6.92 4.54
CA TYR A 25 -13.17 7.84 5.27
C TYR A 25 -13.38 9.32 4.91
N ARG A 26 -14.29 9.69 4.00
CA ARG A 26 -14.44 11.08 3.48
C ARG A 26 -14.59 12.17 4.56
N GLN A 27 -15.14 11.84 5.72
CA GLN A 27 -15.37 12.79 6.82
C GLN A 27 -14.22 12.81 7.86
N GLN A 28 -13.20 11.96 7.69
CA GLN A 28 -12.07 11.88 8.60
C GLN A 28 -11.05 12.98 8.33
N GLN A 29 -10.41 13.44 9.41
CA GLN A 29 -9.39 14.49 9.42
C GLN A 29 -8.16 13.97 10.19
N PRO A 30 -6.96 14.48 9.92
CA PRO A 30 -6.62 15.43 8.84
C PRO A 30 -6.76 14.80 7.44
N ARG A 31 -7.05 15.61 6.43
CA ARG A 31 -7.12 15.12 5.04
C ARG A 31 -5.73 14.78 4.51
N LEU A 32 -5.57 13.58 3.96
CA LEU A 32 -4.35 13.14 3.30
C LEU A 32 -4.32 13.65 1.84
N ASP A 33 -3.33 14.50 1.56
CA ASP A 33 -2.87 14.77 0.20
C ASP A 33 -1.48 14.17 0.03
N ILE A 34 -1.39 13.09 -0.77
CA ILE A 34 -0.13 12.36 -0.97
C ILE A 34 0.94 13.21 -1.65
N PHE A 35 0.54 14.20 -2.46
CA PHE A 35 1.50 15.10 -3.12
C PHE A 35 2.15 16.00 -2.07
N HIS A 36 1.35 16.54 -1.16
CA HIS A 36 1.86 17.36 -0.07
C HIS A 36 2.67 16.54 0.93
N TYR A 37 2.18 15.38 1.36
CA TYR A 37 2.80 14.56 2.39
C TYR A 37 4.19 14.06 1.96
N PHE A 38 4.30 13.58 0.72
CA PHE A 38 5.56 13.03 0.22
C PHE A 38 6.46 14.05 -0.48
N GLN A 39 6.05 15.31 -0.61
CA GLN A 39 6.96 16.35 -1.13
C GLN A 39 8.10 16.61 -0.13
N GLY A 40 9.34 16.44 -0.61
CA GLY A 40 10.56 16.60 0.18
C GLY A 40 11.10 15.26 0.67
N LYS A 41 11.51 15.21 1.95
CA LYS A 41 12.10 14.00 2.56
C LYS A 41 11.14 13.35 3.54
N THR A 42 10.93 12.06 3.36
CA THR A 42 10.16 11.20 4.26
C THR A 42 10.99 9.95 4.56
N GLU A 43 10.89 9.45 5.79
CA GLU A 43 11.50 8.19 6.20
C GLU A 43 10.41 7.23 6.66
N ALA A 44 10.64 5.93 6.56
CA ALA A 44 9.75 4.96 7.15
C ALA A 44 10.47 3.72 7.67
N TRP A 45 9.88 3.11 8.69
CA TRP A 45 10.29 1.81 9.22
C TRP A 45 9.21 0.80 8.94
N GLY A 46 9.59 -0.32 8.36
CA GLY A 46 8.66 -1.33 7.91
C GLY A 46 9.04 -2.74 8.34
N MET A 47 8.04 -3.61 8.32
CA MET A 47 8.22 -5.04 8.50
C MET A 47 7.35 -5.83 7.53
N VAL A 48 7.83 -7.02 7.15
CA VAL A 48 7.07 -8.01 6.40
C VAL A 48 6.75 -9.17 7.33
N GLN A 49 5.48 -9.58 7.36
CA GLN A 49 5.01 -10.73 8.11
C GLN A 49 4.40 -11.77 7.18
N ASP A 50 4.64 -13.04 7.47
CA ASP A 50 4.01 -14.15 6.75
C ASP A 50 2.56 -14.40 7.22
N ARG A 51 1.88 -15.41 6.65
CA ARG A 51 0.50 -15.79 7.01
C ARG A 51 0.30 -16.16 8.49
N SER A 52 1.36 -16.56 9.18
CA SER A 52 1.30 -16.88 10.62
C SER A 52 1.46 -15.64 11.50
N GLY A 53 1.76 -14.48 10.90
CA GLY A 53 2.11 -13.24 11.60
C GLY A 53 3.57 -13.17 12.03
N LYS A 54 4.40 -14.16 11.68
CA LYS A 54 5.82 -14.13 11.99
C LYS A 54 6.50 -13.03 11.17
N GLN A 55 7.25 -12.15 11.82
CA GLN A 55 8.10 -11.18 11.13
C GLN A 55 9.22 -11.94 10.42
N ILE A 56 9.26 -11.82 9.10
CA ILE A 56 10.25 -12.48 8.24
C ILE A 56 11.31 -11.50 7.71
N ARG A 57 11.00 -10.20 7.70
CA ARG A 57 11.93 -9.11 7.33
C ARG A 57 11.54 -7.82 8.03
N ARG A 58 12.52 -6.92 8.20
CA ARG A 58 12.29 -5.52 8.56
C ARG A 58 13.21 -4.62 7.74
N PHE A 59 12.81 -3.38 7.54
CA PHE A 59 13.54 -2.45 6.69
C PHE A 59 13.35 -1.00 7.11
N HIS A 60 14.31 -0.18 6.71
CA HIS A 60 14.23 1.27 6.71
C HIS A 60 14.14 1.74 5.25
N VAL A 61 13.34 2.77 4.99
CA VAL A 61 13.28 3.40 3.66
C VAL A 61 13.39 4.91 3.79
N GLU A 62 14.30 5.48 3.00
CA GLU A 62 14.38 6.92 2.77
C GLU A 62 13.69 7.25 1.46
N ILE A 63 12.86 8.30 1.45
CA ILE A 63 12.07 8.69 0.29
C ILE A 63 12.33 10.16 -0.01
N ALA A 64 12.78 10.42 -1.22
CA ALA A 64 12.85 11.77 -1.78
C ALA A 64 11.72 11.95 -2.79
N GLY A 65 10.75 12.81 -2.45
CA GLY A 65 9.63 13.12 -3.33
C GLY A 65 9.75 14.49 -3.99
N ASP A 66 9.48 14.52 -5.29
CA ASP A 66 9.45 15.73 -6.11
C ASP A 66 8.11 15.86 -6.83
N VAL A 67 7.59 17.08 -6.92
CA VAL A 67 6.28 17.36 -7.55
C VAL A 67 6.47 18.33 -8.70
N ILE A 68 6.15 17.88 -9.91
CA ILE A 68 6.17 18.70 -11.13
C ILE A 68 4.81 18.60 -11.80
N GLY A 69 4.07 19.71 -11.78
CA GLY A 69 2.70 19.75 -12.29
C GLY A 69 1.81 18.71 -11.58
N ASP A 70 1.22 17.81 -12.37
CA ASP A 70 0.34 16.74 -11.88
C ASP A 70 1.06 15.42 -11.58
N THR A 71 2.40 15.43 -11.51
CA THR A 71 3.20 14.22 -11.26
C THR A 71 4.03 14.34 -9.98
N LEU A 72 3.84 13.38 -9.07
CA LEU A 72 4.67 13.12 -7.91
C LEU A 72 5.67 12.00 -8.25
N THR A 73 6.96 12.28 -8.16
CA THR A 73 8.01 11.28 -8.32
C THR A 73 8.55 10.92 -6.95
N LEU A 74 8.51 9.65 -6.56
CA LEU A 74 9.08 9.16 -5.29
C LEU A 74 10.30 8.31 -5.57
N ASN A 75 11.47 8.75 -5.12
CA ASN A 75 12.68 7.95 -5.15
C ASN A 75 12.89 7.30 -3.78
N GLU A 76 12.59 6.01 -3.71
CA GLU A 76 12.59 5.20 -2.49
C GLU A 76 13.89 4.37 -2.42
N HIS A 77 14.60 4.48 -1.30
CA HIS A 77 15.83 3.75 -1.02
C HIS A 77 15.65 2.88 0.22
N PHE A 78 15.51 1.57 0.01
CA PHE A 78 15.30 0.57 1.04
C PHE A 78 16.63 -0.01 1.53
N VAL A 79 16.73 -0.22 2.84
CA VAL A 79 17.78 -1.00 3.50
C VAL A 79 17.11 -2.04 4.40
N TYR A 80 17.30 -3.32 4.06
CA TYR A 80 16.78 -4.45 4.81
C TYR A 80 17.72 -4.85 5.94
N ASP A 81 17.19 -5.61 6.90
CA ASP A 81 17.93 -6.07 8.08
C ASP A 81 19.07 -7.05 7.80
N ASP A 82 19.05 -7.71 6.63
CA ASP A 82 20.14 -8.54 6.12
C ASP A 82 21.19 -7.76 5.30
N GLY A 83 21.02 -6.44 5.17
CA GLY A 83 21.90 -5.56 4.42
C GLY A 83 21.57 -5.45 2.92
N GLU A 84 20.55 -6.16 2.43
CA GLU A 84 20.04 -5.95 1.06
C GLU A 84 19.60 -4.49 0.88
N LYS A 85 19.91 -3.94 -0.30
CA LYS A 85 19.49 -2.61 -0.71
C LYS A 85 18.63 -2.70 -1.96
N GLN A 86 17.52 -1.98 -1.95
CA GLN A 86 16.62 -1.90 -3.10
C GLN A 86 16.27 -0.45 -3.36
N GLN A 87 16.09 -0.11 -4.64
CA GLN A 87 15.59 1.19 -5.05
C GLN A 87 14.28 1.01 -5.82
N ARG A 88 13.31 1.89 -5.58
CA ARG A 88 12.11 2.00 -6.40
C ARG A 88 11.86 3.47 -6.72
N VAL A 89 11.50 3.73 -7.98
CA VAL A 89 11.15 5.07 -8.43
C VAL A 89 9.72 5.06 -8.93
N TRP A 90 8.80 5.60 -8.14
CA TRP A 90 7.42 5.78 -8.53
C TRP A 90 7.22 7.07 -9.30
N HIS A 91 6.41 7.02 -10.35
CA HIS A 91 5.85 8.19 -11.02
C HIS A 91 4.33 8.13 -10.86
N ILE A 92 3.79 8.97 -9.99
CA ILE A 92 2.37 8.99 -9.62
C ILE A 92 1.73 10.22 -10.23
N ARG A 93 0.76 10.03 -11.11
CA ARG A 93 0.02 11.09 -11.80
C ARG A 93 -1.37 11.25 -11.21
N ARG A 94 -1.80 12.50 -11.00
CA ARG A 94 -3.20 12.83 -10.70
C ARG A 94 -4.04 12.68 -11.97
N VAL A 95 -5.08 11.84 -11.93
CA VAL A 95 -5.98 11.58 -13.08
C VAL A 95 -7.42 12.00 -12.84
N GLY A 96 -7.72 12.52 -11.65
CA GLY A 96 -9.01 13.09 -11.31
C GLY A 96 -9.06 13.52 -9.85
N ASN A 97 -10.24 13.95 -9.40
CA ASN A 97 -10.47 14.31 -8.00
C ASN A 97 -10.19 13.10 -7.10
N ASP A 98 -9.12 13.20 -6.31
CA ASP A 98 -8.64 12.16 -5.40
C ASP A 98 -8.36 10.81 -6.08
N ARG A 99 -8.05 10.81 -7.39
CA ARG A 99 -7.72 9.62 -8.16
C ARG A 99 -6.34 9.74 -8.80
N TYR A 100 -5.60 8.63 -8.75
CA TYR A 100 -4.19 8.60 -9.10
C TYR A 100 -3.87 7.34 -9.91
N GLU A 101 -2.90 7.47 -10.80
CA GLU A 101 -2.27 6.35 -11.50
C GLU A 101 -0.77 6.37 -11.25
N GLY A 102 -0.12 5.22 -11.23
CA GLY A 102 1.32 5.18 -10.99
C GLY A 102 2.04 4.08 -11.73
N THR A 103 3.32 4.32 -12.01
CA THR A 103 4.23 3.33 -12.60
C THR A 103 5.56 3.32 -11.84
N ALA A 104 6.19 2.16 -11.80
CA ALA A 104 7.54 1.94 -11.30
C ALA A 104 8.16 0.76 -12.04
N GLY A 105 9.50 0.65 -12.01
CA GLY A 105 10.22 -0.33 -12.83
C GLY A 105 9.93 -1.81 -12.52
N ASP A 106 9.44 -2.11 -11.32
CA ASP A 106 9.10 -3.45 -10.85
C ASP A 106 7.59 -3.73 -10.79
N ILE A 107 6.77 -2.78 -11.27
CA ILE A 107 5.32 -2.86 -11.31
C ILE A 107 4.87 -3.40 -12.66
N GLU A 108 3.96 -4.38 -12.63
CA GLU A 108 3.31 -4.90 -13.81
C GLU A 108 2.05 -4.06 -14.12
N GLY A 109 2.13 -3.28 -15.21
CA GLY A 109 1.02 -2.43 -15.64
C GLY A 109 1.01 -1.07 -14.94
N VAL A 110 -0.20 -0.59 -14.60
CA VAL A 110 -0.43 0.71 -13.99
C VAL A 110 -1.09 0.50 -12.64
N ALA A 111 -0.48 1.07 -11.61
CA ALA A 111 -1.06 1.13 -10.28
C ALA A 111 -2.21 2.15 -10.24
N THR A 112 -3.24 1.90 -9.44
CA THR A 112 -4.40 2.79 -9.31
C THR A 112 -4.64 3.16 -7.87
N GLY A 113 -4.94 4.43 -7.62
CA GLY A 113 -5.10 5.00 -6.29
C GLY A 113 -6.34 5.83 -6.12
N GLN A 114 -6.89 5.80 -4.91
CA GLN A 114 -7.95 6.71 -4.50
C GLN A 114 -7.71 7.22 -3.07
N ALA A 115 -7.92 8.52 -2.84
CA ALA A 115 -7.88 9.15 -1.53
C ALA A 115 -9.29 9.54 -1.04
N ALA A 116 -9.50 9.53 0.28
CA ALA A 116 -10.67 10.13 0.92
C ALA A 116 -10.40 10.39 2.41
N GLY A 117 -10.65 11.63 2.85
CA GLY A 117 -10.33 12.04 4.22
C GLY A 117 -8.86 11.77 4.55
N ASN A 118 -8.60 11.07 5.64
CA ASN A 118 -7.24 10.71 6.06
C ASN A 118 -6.67 9.45 5.39
N ALA A 119 -7.43 8.79 4.50
CA ALA A 119 -7.07 7.50 3.93
C ALA A 119 -6.69 7.60 2.45
N PHE A 120 -5.76 6.75 2.03
CA PHE A 120 -5.41 6.50 0.64
C PHE A 120 -5.28 5.00 0.40
N ASN A 121 -5.87 4.51 -0.68
CA ASN A 121 -5.83 3.11 -1.04
C ASN A 121 -5.24 2.95 -2.44
N TRP A 122 -4.18 2.14 -2.52
CA TRP A 122 -3.31 1.96 -3.67
C TRP A 122 -3.28 0.49 -4.07
N HIS A 123 -3.50 0.23 -5.36
CA HIS A 123 -3.55 -1.12 -5.91
C HIS A 123 -2.55 -1.27 -7.03
N TYR A 124 -1.76 -2.33 -6.99
CA TYR A 124 -0.76 -2.63 -8.01
C TYR A 124 -0.37 -4.11 -7.99
N SER A 125 0.34 -4.55 -9.03
CA SER A 125 0.93 -5.89 -9.09
C SER A 125 2.43 -5.76 -9.28
N MET A 126 3.21 -6.56 -8.57
CA MET A 126 4.67 -6.56 -8.71
C MET A 126 5.26 -7.95 -8.56
N ASN A 127 6.44 -8.12 -9.18
CA ASN A 127 7.22 -9.34 -9.07
C ASN A 127 8.05 -9.33 -7.79
N VAL A 128 7.70 -10.21 -6.84
CA VAL A 128 8.41 -10.37 -5.57
C VAL A 128 9.32 -11.59 -5.64
N LYS A 129 10.61 -11.39 -5.37
CA LYS A 129 11.58 -12.48 -5.26
C LYS A 129 11.54 -13.05 -3.84
N ALA A 130 11.23 -14.34 -3.70
CA ALA A 130 11.23 -15.04 -2.43
C ALA A 130 11.57 -16.51 -2.62
N ASN A 131 12.42 -17.06 -1.75
CA ASN A 131 12.85 -18.47 -1.77
C ASN A 131 13.37 -18.93 -3.14
N GLY A 132 14.18 -18.11 -3.81
CA GLY A 132 14.74 -18.40 -5.14
C GLY A 132 13.74 -18.38 -6.29
N SER A 133 12.47 -18.03 -6.05
CA SER A 133 11.42 -17.92 -7.06
C SER A 133 10.93 -16.47 -7.18
N THR A 134 10.39 -16.12 -8.35
CA THR A 134 9.73 -14.83 -8.57
C THR A 134 8.22 -15.03 -8.63
N TRP A 135 7.49 -14.26 -7.84
CA TRP A 135 6.05 -14.36 -7.70
C TRP A 135 5.40 -13.04 -8.09
N LEU A 136 4.54 -13.07 -9.11
CA LEU A 136 3.62 -11.97 -9.36
C LEU A 136 2.56 -11.95 -8.25
N LEU A 137 2.57 -10.90 -7.43
CA LEU A 137 1.63 -10.68 -6.32
C LEU A 137 0.85 -9.38 -6.55
N ASN A 138 -0.40 -9.37 -6.09
CA ASN A 138 -1.24 -8.17 -6.05
C ASN A 138 -1.11 -7.52 -4.69
N PHE A 139 -1.00 -6.20 -4.67
CA PHE A 139 -0.83 -5.39 -3.48
C PHE A 139 -2.10 -4.55 -3.30
N ASP A 140 -2.67 -4.65 -2.10
CA ASP A 140 -3.78 -3.85 -1.61
C ASP A 140 -3.25 -3.05 -0.44
N ASP A 141 -2.85 -1.81 -0.74
CA ASP A 141 -2.02 -0.97 0.09
C ASP A 141 -2.86 0.19 0.63
N TRP A 142 -2.93 0.30 1.95
CA TRP A 142 -3.71 1.33 2.64
C TRP A 142 -2.80 2.24 3.45
N MET A 143 -2.94 3.54 3.26
CA MET A 143 -2.28 4.57 4.03
C MET A 143 -3.30 5.37 4.86
N TYR A 144 -2.97 5.67 6.11
CA TYR A 144 -3.83 6.37 7.06
C TYR A 144 -3.06 7.46 7.80
N LEU A 145 -3.33 8.71 7.45
CA LEU A 145 -2.69 9.86 8.07
C LEU A 145 -3.15 10.00 9.52
N GLN A 146 -2.20 10.09 10.45
CA GLN A 146 -2.47 10.21 11.89
C GLN A 146 -2.45 11.67 12.33
N ASP A 147 -1.45 12.41 11.85
CA ASP A 147 -1.25 13.83 12.13
C ASP A 147 -0.47 14.47 10.96
N GLU A 148 0.13 15.64 11.17
CA GLU A 148 0.85 16.38 10.11
C GLU A 148 2.11 15.66 9.60
N THR A 149 2.71 14.77 10.40
CA THR A 149 4.01 14.15 10.08
C THR A 149 3.96 12.62 10.03
N HIS A 150 3.01 11.97 10.71
CA HIS A 150 2.96 10.53 10.85
C HIS A 150 1.86 9.88 9.98
N LEU A 151 2.25 8.86 9.21
CA LEU A 151 1.37 8.12 8.31
C LEU A 151 1.58 6.62 8.52
N PHE A 152 0.52 5.89 8.82
CA PHE A 152 0.57 4.43 8.81
C PHE A 152 0.32 3.91 7.40
N ASN A 153 0.96 2.79 7.08
CA ASN A 153 0.71 2.03 5.89
C ASN A 153 0.57 0.54 6.23
N LYS A 154 -0.43 -0.09 5.64
CA LYS A 154 -0.70 -1.51 5.78
C LYS A 154 -1.05 -2.09 4.42
N THR A 155 -0.28 -3.08 4.01
CA THR A 155 -0.39 -3.67 2.69
C THR A 155 -0.60 -5.17 2.79
N GLU A 156 -1.60 -5.67 2.09
CA GLU A 156 -1.81 -7.09 1.89
C GLU A 156 -1.22 -7.52 0.55
N MET A 157 -0.28 -8.45 0.57
CA MET A 157 0.23 -9.11 -0.63
C MET A 157 -0.62 -10.36 -0.91
N LYS A 158 -1.29 -10.41 -2.05
CA LYS A 158 -2.25 -11.45 -2.43
C LYS A 158 -1.76 -12.23 -3.64
N LYS A 159 -1.91 -13.56 -3.59
CA LYS A 159 -1.79 -14.46 -4.75
C LYS A 159 -3.12 -15.16 -4.96
N PHE A 160 -3.70 -15.04 -6.16
CA PHE A 160 -5.02 -15.61 -6.47
C PHE A 160 -6.10 -15.24 -5.44
N GLY A 161 -6.09 -13.99 -4.96
CA GLY A 161 -7.04 -13.48 -3.96
C GLY A 161 -6.74 -13.88 -2.51
N VAL A 162 -5.73 -14.71 -2.25
CA VAL A 162 -5.35 -15.13 -0.89
C VAL A 162 -4.14 -14.36 -0.41
N THR A 163 -4.26 -13.68 0.73
CA THR A 163 -3.14 -12.97 1.37
C THR A 163 -2.02 -13.95 1.71
N VAL A 164 -0.82 -13.72 1.16
CA VAL A 164 0.39 -14.52 1.38
C VAL A 164 1.34 -13.88 2.40
N ALA A 165 1.28 -12.57 2.55
CA ALA A 165 2.09 -11.81 3.48
C ALA A 165 1.48 -10.41 3.67
N THR A 166 1.88 -9.75 4.74
CA THR A 166 1.49 -8.37 5.03
C THR A 166 2.73 -7.51 5.21
N VAL A 167 2.67 -6.28 4.72
CA VAL A 167 3.69 -5.25 4.99
C VAL A 167 3.05 -4.18 5.84
N THR A 168 3.74 -3.73 6.87
CA THR A 168 3.34 -2.58 7.68
C THR A 168 4.48 -1.59 7.69
N LEU A 169 4.22 -0.33 7.36
CA LEU A 169 5.20 0.75 7.44
C LEU A 169 4.64 1.89 8.30
N PHE A 170 5.55 2.55 9.01
CA PHE A 170 5.27 3.80 9.70
C PHE A 170 6.17 4.88 9.13
N PHE A 171 5.55 5.85 8.46
CA PHE A 171 6.24 6.97 7.85
C PHE A 171 6.32 8.14 8.82
N THR A 172 7.45 8.84 8.78
CA THR A 172 7.63 10.16 9.36
C THR A 172 8.10 11.13 8.30
N ARG A 173 7.43 12.27 8.20
CA ARG A 173 7.88 13.38 7.38
C ARG A 173 8.77 14.29 8.22
N ASN A 174 9.98 14.57 7.73
CA ASN A 174 10.85 15.56 8.36
C ASN A 174 10.36 16.96 8.01
N THR A 175 9.59 17.58 8.90
CA THR A 175 9.33 19.02 8.87
C THR A 175 10.56 19.74 9.40
N SER A 176 11.58 19.94 8.55
CA SER A 176 12.61 20.93 8.87
C SER A 176 11.92 22.30 8.92
N ALA A 177 11.90 22.89 10.12
CA ALA A 177 11.42 24.25 10.39
C ALA A 177 12.31 25.32 9.75
#